data_AF-A0A2I9DRT3-F1
#
_entry.id   AF-A0A2I9DRT3-F1
#
_cell.length_a   1.000
_cell.length_b   1.000
_cell.length_c   1.000
_cell.angle_alpha   90.00
_cell.angle_beta   90.00
_cell.angle_gamma   90.00
#
_symmetry.space_group_name_H-M   'P 1'
#
loop_
_entity.id
_entity.type
_entity.pdbx_description
1 polymer ?
#
loop_
_entity_poly.entity_id
_entity_poly.type
_entity_poly.pdbx_seq_one_letter_code
_entity_poly.pdbx_strand_id
1 'polypeptide(L)'
;MTYARQPLPPALPLTPARADGEVFGTLIAEVLTPDGRLSVPLLPDWELRAWFVARLGDATLEARPRRPGLGPADLDRELRRAGYTPLGPLRRARR
;
A
#
# COMPACT_ATOMS: atom_id res chain seq x y z
N MET A 1 34.60 20.46 -34.58
CA MET A 1 33.87 19.33 -33.95
C MET A 1 32.77 19.93 -33.10
N THR A 2 31.51 19.82 -33.52
CA THR A 2 30.34 20.36 -32.80
C THR A 2 29.75 19.24 -31.96
N TYR A 3 29.61 19.44 -30.64
CA TYR A 3 28.89 18.51 -29.78
C TYR A 3 27.41 18.88 -29.77
N ALA A 4 26.54 17.93 -30.11
CA ALA A 4 25.10 18.10 -29.99
C ALA A 4 24.72 18.24 -28.51
N ARG A 5 23.98 19.29 -28.16
CA ARG A 5 23.39 19.46 -26.82
C ARG A 5 22.34 18.37 -26.63
N GLN A 6 22.62 17.42 -25.74
CA GLN A 6 21.66 16.40 -25.35
C GLN A 6 20.53 17.07 -24.55
N PRO A 7 19.24 16.85 -24.91
CA PRO A 7 18.13 17.36 -24.12
C PRO A 7 18.07 16.64 -22.77
N LEU A 8 17.95 17.41 -21.69
CA LEU A 8 17.80 16.86 -20.34
C LEU A 8 16.42 16.18 -20.20
N PRO A 9 16.35 14.97 -19.63
CA PRO A 9 15.08 14.31 -19.38
C PRO A 9 14.23 15.14 -18.38
N PRO A 10 12.89 15.08 -18.46
CA PRO A 10 12.02 15.75 -17.50
C PRO A 10 12.31 15.22 -16.09
N ALA A 11 12.57 16.13 -15.15
CA ALA A 11 12.75 15.79 -13.75
C ALA A 11 11.41 15.28 -13.19
N LEU A 12 11.33 13.98 -12.94
CA LEU A 12 10.23 13.41 -12.16
C LEU A 12 10.36 13.94 -10.72
N PRO A 13 9.25 14.35 -10.07
CA PRO A 13 9.30 14.75 -8.67
C PRO A 13 9.80 13.56 -7.84
N LEU A 14 10.97 13.74 -7.21
CA LEU A 14 11.49 12.83 -6.20
C LEU A 14 10.53 12.86 -5.02
N THR A 15 9.57 11.94 -5.02
CA THR A 15 8.78 11.65 -3.83
C THR A 15 9.79 11.19 -2.76
N PRO A 16 9.76 11.73 -1.54
CA PRO A 16 10.75 11.34 -0.53
C PRO A 16 10.66 9.83 -0.30
N ALA A 17 11.70 9.11 -0.72
CA ALA A 17 11.94 7.72 -0.32
C ALA A 17 12.22 7.73 1.19
N ARG A 18 11.17 7.53 1.99
CA ARG A 18 11.28 7.53 3.45
C ARG A 18 11.65 6.12 3.90
N ALA A 19 12.90 5.96 4.33
CA ALA A 19 13.49 4.78 4.98
C ALA A 19 13.02 3.44 4.39
N ASP A 20 13.65 3.06 3.27
CA ASP A 20 13.55 1.74 2.67
C ASP A 20 13.81 0.64 3.70
N GLY A 21 12.82 -0.24 3.90
CA GLY A 21 13.07 -1.62 4.34
C GLY A 21 12.41 -2.07 5.64
N GLU A 22 11.92 -1.17 6.50
CA GLU A 22 11.21 -1.63 7.69
C GLU A 22 9.75 -1.92 7.36
N VAL A 23 9.43 -3.22 7.25
CA VAL A 23 8.06 -3.74 7.25
C VAL A 23 7.28 -3.09 8.40
N PHE A 24 6.33 -2.23 8.05
CA PHE A 24 5.55 -1.48 9.03
C PHE A 24 4.39 -2.32 9.57
N GLY A 25 3.68 -2.98 8.64
CA GLY A 25 2.53 -3.83 8.94
C GLY A 25 2.91 -5.28 9.22
N THR A 26 2.15 -5.96 10.08
CA THR A 26 2.25 -7.41 10.22
C THR A 26 1.45 -8.14 9.15
N LEU A 27 0.52 -7.45 8.48
CA LEU A 27 -0.34 -7.98 7.42
C LEU A 27 -0.20 -7.16 6.14
N ILE A 28 -0.20 -7.84 5.00
CA ILE A 28 -0.10 -7.28 3.66
C ILE A 28 -1.31 -7.76 2.84
N ALA A 29 -1.97 -6.84 2.14
CA ALA A 29 -3.10 -7.12 1.27
C ALA A 29 -2.97 -6.36 -0.06
N GLU A 30 -3.18 -7.03 -1.19
CA GLU A 30 -3.48 -6.33 -2.44
C GLU A 30 -4.99 -6.06 -2.51
N VAL A 31 -5.38 -4.86 -2.91
CA VAL A 31 -6.78 -4.41 -2.88
C VAL A 31 -7.17 -3.65 -4.13
N LEU A 32 -8.45 -3.72 -4.49
CA LEU A 32 -9.11 -2.69 -5.27
C LEU A 32 -9.62 -1.60 -4.33
N THR A 33 -9.41 -0.35 -4.76
CA THR A 33 -9.90 0.86 -4.09
C THR A 33 -11.32 1.18 -4.58
N PRO A 34 -12.19 1.79 -3.75
CA PRO A 34 -13.57 2.07 -4.13
C PRO A 34 -13.71 2.94 -5.38
N ASP A 35 -12.74 3.82 -5.64
CA ASP A 35 -12.73 4.81 -6.70
C ASP A 35 -11.58 4.63 -7.72
N GLY A 36 -10.83 3.52 -7.63
CA GLY A 36 -9.68 3.24 -8.48
C GLY A 36 -8.47 4.14 -8.21
N ARG A 37 -8.45 4.89 -7.10
CA ARG A 37 -7.37 5.79 -6.73
C ARG A 37 -6.72 5.34 -5.43
N LEU A 38 -5.39 5.47 -5.35
CA LEU A 38 -4.67 5.17 -4.11
C LEU A 38 -5.20 6.05 -2.98
N SER A 39 -5.81 5.39 -2.01
CA SER A 39 -6.27 5.97 -0.77
C SER A 39 -6.03 4.97 0.36
N VAL A 40 -5.96 5.50 1.58
CA VAL A 40 -5.80 4.69 2.80
C VAL A 40 -7.15 4.73 3.52
N PRO A 41 -7.82 3.59 3.77
CA PRO A 41 -9.07 3.60 4.51
C PRO A 41 -8.84 4.00 5.97
N LEU A 42 -9.83 4.64 6.58
CA LEU A 42 -9.81 4.89 8.02
C LEU A 42 -10.41 3.68 8.74
N LEU A 43 -9.56 2.82 9.28
CA LEU A 43 -9.98 1.67 10.09
C LEU A 43 -9.50 1.89 11.55
N PRO A 44 -10.40 2.21 12.50
CA PRO A 44 -10.00 2.69 13.85
C PRO A 44 -9.08 1.75 14.63
N ASP A 45 -9.23 0.45 14.40
CA ASP A 45 -8.49 -0.62 15.06
C ASP A 45 -7.15 -0.96 14.38
N TRP A 46 -6.83 -0.28 13.27
CA TRP A 46 -5.68 -0.57 12.43
C TRP A 46 -4.84 0.69 12.19
N GLU A 47 -3.53 0.50 12.09
CA GLU A 47 -2.67 1.45 11.40
C GLU A 47 -2.42 0.93 10.00
N LEU A 48 -2.63 1.80 9.00
CA LEU A 48 -2.56 1.42 7.60
C LEU A 48 -1.58 2.31 6.82
N ARG A 49 -0.92 1.70 5.85
CA ARG A 49 -0.18 2.36 4.78
C ARG A 49 -0.59 1.77 3.44
N ALA A 50 -0.56 2.57 2.39
CA ALA A 50 -0.90 2.15 1.04
C ALA A 50 0.20 2.53 0.05
N TRP A 51 0.42 1.67 -0.94
CA TRP A 51 1.42 1.83 -2.00
C TRP A 51 0.80 1.44 -3.35
N PHE A 52 1.17 2.12 -4.43
CA PHE A 52 0.76 1.76 -5.80
C PHE A 52 1.39 0.45 -6.32
N VAL A 53 2.31 -0.16 -5.56
CA VAL A 53 3.05 -1.35 -5.99
C VAL A 53 2.22 -2.61 -5.72
N ALA A 54 1.13 -2.79 -6.47
CA ALA A 54 0.30 -4.00 -6.46
C ALA A 54 0.53 -4.81 -7.75
N ARG A 55 0.40 -6.14 -7.67
CA ARG A 55 0.53 -7.02 -8.83
C ARG A 55 -0.79 -7.16 -9.57
N LEU A 56 -1.91 -7.13 -8.84
CA LEU A 56 -3.25 -7.37 -9.35
C LEU A 56 -4.20 -6.19 -9.10
N GLY A 57 -4.06 -5.50 -7.97
CA GLY A 57 -4.98 -4.45 -7.55
C GLY A 57 -4.53 -3.03 -7.88
N ASP A 58 -5.25 -2.07 -7.30
CA ASP A 58 -4.90 -0.65 -7.38
C ASP A 58 -3.80 -0.30 -6.36
N ALA A 59 -3.80 -1.00 -5.22
CA ALA A 59 -2.93 -0.72 -4.11
C ALA A 59 -2.53 -1.98 -3.34
N THR A 60 -1.34 -1.93 -2.76
CA THR A 60 -0.92 -2.81 -1.68
C THR A 60 -1.13 -2.06 -0.36
N LEU A 61 -1.81 -2.67 0.60
CA LEU A 61 -1.97 -2.19 1.95
C LEU A 61 -1.07 -2.95 2.90
N GLU A 62 -0.36 -2.22 3.76
CA GLU A 62 0.26 -2.74 4.97
C GLU A 62 -0.59 -2.36 6.17
N ALA A 63 -0.83 -3.33 7.04
CA ALA A 63 -1.68 -3.17 8.20
C ALA A 63 -1.02 -3.71 9.47
N ARG A 64 -1.10 -2.90 10.53
CA ARG A 64 -0.70 -3.26 11.88
C ARG A 64 -1.93 -3.13 12.80
N PRO A 65 -2.28 -4.17 13.58
CA PRO A 65 -3.37 -4.06 14.54
C PRO A 65 -2.96 -3.14 15.70
N ARG A 66 -3.88 -2.27 16.14
CA ARG A 66 -3.67 -1.39 17.31
C ARG A 66 -3.94 -2.08 18.64
N ARG A 67 -4.64 -3.21 18.61
CA ARG A 67 -4.97 -4.02 19.79
C ARG A 67 -4.72 -5.51 19.54
N PRO A 68 -4.38 -6.28 20.59
CA PRO A 68 -4.17 -7.73 20.46
C PRO A 68 -5.45 -8.46 20.04
N GLY A 69 -5.28 -9.63 19.42
CA GLY A 69 -6.39 -10.50 19.02
C GLY A 69 -6.97 -10.23 17.63
N LEU A 70 -6.55 -9.16 16.95
CA LEU A 70 -7.00 -8.86 15.59
C LEU A 70 -6.18 -9.62 14.54
N GLY A 71 -6.88 -10.30 13.63
CA GLY A 71 -6.27 -11.16 12.62
C GLY A 71 -6.64 -10.81 11.17
N PRO A 72 -6.15 -11.62 10.21
CA PRO A 72 -6.43 -11.46 8.79
C PRO A 72 -7.93 -11.38 8.44
N ALA A 73 -8.76 -12.19 9.09
CA ALA A 73 -10.20 -12.22 8.84
C ALA A 73 -10.91 -10.93 9.32
N ASP A 74 -10.46 -10.35 10.43
CA ASP A 74 -10.98 -9.07 10.90
C ASP A 74 -10.61 -7.95 9.94
N LEU A 75 -9.37 -7.94 9.45
CA LEU A 75 -8.92 -6.95 8.46
C LEU A 75 -9.68 -7.08 7.14
N ASP A 76 -9.89 -8.30 6.62
CA ASP A 76 -10.70 -8.51 5.42
C ASP A 76 -12.13 -7.96 5.59
N ARG A 77 -12.78 -8.26 6.73
CA ARG A 77 -14.12 -7.75 7.04
C ARG A 77 -14.17 -6.23 7.05
N GLU A 78 -13.23 -5.58 7.74
CA GLU A 78 -13.20 -4.12 7.86
C GLU A 78 -12.87 -3.42 6.53
N LEU A 79 -11.97 -4.00 5.72
CA LEU A 79 -11.69 -3.50 4.37
C LEU A 79 -12.94 -3.54 3.48
N ARG A 80 -13.67 -4.67 3.50
CA ARG A 80 -14.92 -4.81 2.74
C ARG A 80 -15.99 -3.82 3.20
N ARG A 81 -16.12 -3.59 4.52
CA ARG A 81 -17.02 -2.57 5.08
C ARG A 81 -16.66 -1.16 4.62
N ALA A 82 -15.36 -0.88 4.44
CA ALA A 82 -14.87 0.38 3.91
C ALA A 82 -14.95 0.49 2.36
N GLY A 83 -15.51 -0.51 1.68
CA GLY A 83 -15.65 -0.53 0.22
C GLY A 83 -14.42 -1.02 -0.55
N TYR A 84 -13.37 -1.47 0.14
CA TYR A 84 -12.18 -2.03 -0.48
C TYR A 84 -12.38 -3.52 -0.77
N THR A 85 -11.79 -4.01 -1.85
CA THR A 85 -11.87 -5.43 -2.22
C THR A 85 -10.49 -6.09 -2.14
N PRO A 86 -10.21 -6.91 -1.11
CA PRO A 86 -9.00 -7.72 -1.06
C PRO A 86 -8.94 -8.74 -2.21
N LEU A 87 -7.82 -8.81 -2.92
CA LEU A 87 -7.61 -9.65 -4.11
C LEU A 87 -6.87 -10.96 -3.81
N GLY A 88 -7.00 -11.48 -2.58
CA GLY A 88 -6.38 -12.73 -2.18
C GLY A 88 -6.23 -12.85 -0.67
N PRO A 89 -5.55 -13.90 -0.19
CA PRO A 89 -5.29 -14.09 1.23
C PRO A 89 -4.37 -12.98 1.76
N LEU A 90 -4.75 -12.39 2.90
CA LEU A 90 -3.93 -11.42 3.59
C LEU A 90 -2.71 -12.11 4.20
N ARG A 91 -1.52 -11.68 3.79
CA ARG A 91 -0.27 -12.36 4.09
C ARG A 91 0.38 -11.75 5.31
N ARG A 92 1.03 -12.56 6.15
CA ARG A 92 1.93 -12.02 7.15
C ARG A 92 3.20 -11.53 6.47
N ALA A 93 3.63 -10.32 6.81
CA ALA A 93 4.90 -9.81 6.34
C ALA A 93 6.04 -10.66 6.92
N ARG A 94 7.02 -11.03 6.08
CA ARG A 94 8.21 -11.75 6.53
C ARG A 94 9.20 -10.71 7.08
N ARG A 95 9.65 -10.92 8.31
CA ARG A 95 10.77 -10.17 8.90
C ARG A 95 12.10 -10.72 8.39
#